data_AF-A0A564WAT8-F1
#
_entry.id   AF-A0A564WAT8-F1
#
_cell.length_a   1.000
_cell.length_b   1.000
_cell.length_c   1.000
_cell.angle_alpha   90.00
_cell.angle_beta   90.00
_cell.angle_gamma   90.00
#
_symmetry.space_group_name_H-M   'P 1'
#
loop_
_entity.id
_entity.type
_entity.pdbx_description
1 polymer ?
#
loop_
_entity_poly.entity_id
_entity_poly.type
_entity_poly.pdbx_seq_one_letter_code
_entity_poly.pdbx_strand_id
1 'polypeptide(L)'
;MIERTRGDILEADAEALVNTVNCVGVMGRGVALQFRKAFPENYAAYKAVCERKELRPGRMFVFEAGQLTNPRYIINFPTKDHWKGKSRLTDIDAGLVALVDEVRRLGIRSIAIPPLGCGLGGLEWSDVRPRIERAFGELPEVEVLLYEPAGAPMPAEMAKADVAPRMTVGRAALLGLMNRYLAALMDPFVSLLEIHKLMYFMQEEGEPLRLRFTKAVYGPYAENLRHVLSEIEGHFIQGYADAGDAPDKQIELVPEALTAAQTFLDSYPATAKRFDRVVDLVEGFETSFGMELLATVHWVATRERAATLDQTIAATHAWNRRKQMFTPAQIGIAWDVLKRKGWLSEGADTEGCDGRRRDG
;
A
#
# COMPACT_ATOMS: atom_id res chain seq x y z
N MET A 1 24.12 -23.47 -4.30
CA MET A 1 24.49 -22.04 -4.44
C MET A 1 23.23 -21.21 -4.16
N ILE A 2 23.29 -20.15 -3.34
CA ILE A 2 22.12 -19.29 -3.07
C ILE A 2 22.32 -17.95 -3.76
N GLU A 3 21.50 -17.67 -4.75
CA GLU A 3 21.44 -16.39 -5.44
C GLU A 3 20.28 -15.56 -4.88
N ARG A 4 20.58 -14.34 -4.44
CA ARG A 4 19.55 -13.40 -3.98
C ARG A 4 19.04 -12.61 -5.18
N THR A 5 17.74 -12.62 -5.39
CA THR A 5 17.11 -12.02 -6.58
C THR A 5 15.83 -11.25 -6.23
N ARG A 6 15.31 -10.52 -7.22
CA ARG A 6 14.08 -9.73 -7.17
C ARG A 6 13.32 -9.88 -8.49
N GLY A 7 12.01 -9.69 -8.44
CA GLY A 7 11.14 -9.78 -9.60
C GLY A 7 9.92 -10.63 -9.32
N ASP A 8 9.27 -11.09 -10.37
CA ASP A 8 8.16 -12.05 -10.25
C ASP A 8 8.74 -13.47 -10.12
N ILE A 9 8.37 -14.17 -9.04
CA ILE A 9 8.76 -15.56 -8.81
C ILE A 9 8.16 -16.52 -9.84
N LEU A 10 7.04 -16.14 -10.46
CA LEU A 10 6.41 -16.93 -11.52
C LEU A 10 7.24 -16.97 -12.81
N GLU A 11 8.18 -16.04 -12.98
CA GLU A 11 9.09 -15.98 -14.14
C GLU A 11 10.42 -16.70 -13.88
N ALA A 12 10.61 -17.29 -12.69
CA ALA A 12 11.84 -17.99 -12.34
C ALA A 12 12.02 -19.25 -13.18
N ASP A 13 13.19 -19.39 -13.82
CA ASP A 13 13.60 -20.63 -14.47
C ASP A 13 14.18 -21.62 -13.44
N ALA A 14 13.29 -22.23 -12.65
CA ALA A 14 13.64 -23.19 -11.62
C ALA A 14 12.75 -24.44 -11.69
N GLU A 15 13.30 -25.61 -11.36
CA GLU A 15 12.54 -26.87 -11.36
C GLU A 15 11.38 -26.86 -10.37
N ALA A 16 11.52 -26.13 -9.25
CA ALA A 16 10.47 -25.97 -8.26
C ALA A 16 10.21 -24.50 -7.90
N LEU A 17 8.94 -24.10 -7.82
CA LEU A 17 8.53 -22.81 -7.26
C LEU A 17 7.83 -23.00 -5.91
N VAL A 18 8.24 -22.25 -4.90
CA VAL A 18 7.59 -22.26 -3.59
C VAL A 18 6.46 -21.24 -3.54
N ASN A 19 5.27 -21.70 -3.14
CA ASN A 19 4.08 -20.87 -2.93
C ASN A 19 3.73 -20.82 -1.45
N THR A 20 3.66 -19.64 -0.83
CA THR A 20 3.25 -19.51 0.57
C THR A 20 1.73 -19.58 0.70
N VAL A 21 1.21 -20.53 1.46
CA VAL A 21 -0.23 -20.79 1.60
C VAL A 21 -0.69 -20.82 3.07
N ASN A 22 -2.00 -20.77 3.28
CA ASN A 22 -2.64 -21.13 4.55
C ASN A 22 -3.18 -22.57 4.49
N CYS A 23 -3.74 -23.07 5.59
CA CYS A 23 -4.28 -24.44 5.65
C CYS A 23 -5.79 -24.53 5.38
N VAL A 24 -6.47 -23.42 5.05
CA VAL A 24 -7.94 -23.36 4.89
C VAL A 24 -8.42 -23.14 3.45
N GLY A 25 -7.56 -23.36 2.46
CA GLY A 25 -7.97 -23.43 1.05
C GLY A 25 -8.17 -22.07 0.37
N VAL A 26 -7.65 -20.98 0.93
CA VAL A 26 -7.87 -19.61 0.42
C VAL A 26 -6.59 -19.05 -0.20
N MET A 27 -6.58 -18.78 -1.51
CA MET A 27 -5.53 -18.03 -2.19
C MET A 27 -6.09 -16.70 -2.70
N GLY A 28 -6.23 -15.72 -1.80
CA GLY A 28 -7.00 -14.49 -2.06
C GLY A 28 -6.18 -13.21 -2.24
N ARG A 29 -4.90 -13.19 -1.82
CA ARG A 29 -4.02 -12.00 -1.84
C ARG A 29 -2.55 -12.41 -1.97
N GLY A 30 -1.68 -11.44 -2.26
CA GLY A 30 -0.22 -11.62 -2.32
C GLY A 30 0.22 -12.65 -3.35
N VAL A 31 1.37 -13.28 -3.09
CA VAL A 31 1.95 -14.32 -3.97
C VAL A 31 1.00 -15.48 -4.21
N ALA A 32 0.23 -15.91 -3.19
CA ALA A 32 -0.74 -16.99 -3.33
C ALA A 32 -1.81 -16.70 -4.41
N LEU A 33 -2.27 -15.44 -4.53
CA LEU A 33 -3.22 -15.06 -5.57
C LEU A 33 -2.60 -15.15 -6.97
N GLN A 34 -1.31 -14.79 -7.10
CA GLN A 34 -0.58 -14.90 -8.36
C GLN A 34 -0.45 -16.38 -8.77
N PHE A 35 -0.05 -17.26 -7.85
CA PHE A 35 0.00 -18.72 -8.09
C PHE A 35 -1.37 -19.31 -8.44
N ARG A 36 -2.45 -18.86 -7.81
CA ARG A 36 -3.81 -19.30 -8.18
C ARG A 36 -4.17 -18.96 -9.62
N LYS A 37 -3.76 -17.78 -10.10
CA LYS A 37 -4.03 -17.34 -11.48
C LYS A 37 -3.15 -18.08 -12.48
N ALA A 38 -1.88 -18.28 -12.16
CA ALA A 38 -0.90 -18.93 -13.03
C ALA A 38 -1.07 -20.47 -13.09
N PHE A 39 -1.41 -21.10 -11.96
CA PHE A 39 -1.52 -22.55 -11.82
C PHE A 39 -2.88 -22.95 -11.23
N PRO A 40 -3.98 -22.86 -12.02
CA PRO A 40 -5.32 -23.14 -11.54
C PRO A 40 -5.52 -24.60 -11.08
N GLU A 41 -4.81 -25.56 -11.70
CA GLU A 41 -4.86 -26.98 -11.32
C GLU A 41 -4.19 -27.23 -9.96
N ASN A 42 -3.04 -26.59 -9.71
CA ASN A 42 -2.42 -26.58 -8.38
C ASN A 42 -3.40 -26.05 -7.33
N TYR A 43 -4.10 -24.94 -7.61
CA TYR A 43 -5.08 -24.39 -6.68
C TYR A 43 -6.24 -25.36 -6.40
N ALA A 44 -6.76 -26.04 -7.42
CA ALA A 44 -7.83 -27.03 -7.26
C ALA A 44 -7.38 -28.20 -6.37
N ALA A 45 -6.18 -28.74 -6.63
CA ALA A 45 -5.60 -29.82 -5.84
C ALA A 45 -5.32 -29.40 -4.39
N TYR A 46 -4.71 -28.22 -4.20
CA TYR A 46 -4.48 -27.61 -2.88
C TYR A 46 -5.78 -27.46 -2.10
N LYS A 47 -6.83 -26.93 -2.72
CA LYS A 47 -8.12 -26.72 -2.08
C LYS A 47 -8.72 -28.04 -1.58
N ALA A 48 -8.65 -29.10 -2.38
CA ALA A 48 -9.13 -30.43 -1.99
C ALA A 48 -8.37 -30.99 -0.78
N VAL A 49 -7.05 -30.78 -0.70
CA VAL A 49 -6.23 -31.19 0.46
C VAL A 49 -6.62 -30.41 1.72
N CYS A 50 -6.88 -29.10 1.59
CA CYS A 50 -7.36 -28.26 2.69
C CYS A 50 -8.76 -28.68 3.17
N GLU A 51 -9.69 -29.00 2.26
CA GLU A 51 -11.04 -29.47 2.60
C GLU A 51 -11.00 -30.79 3.39
N ARG A 52 -10.02 -31.66 3.11
CA ARG A 52 -9.75 -32.88 3.88
C ARG A 52 -8.97 -32.65 5.18
N LYS A 53 -8.56 -31.41 5.47
CA LYS A 53 -7.75 -31.01 6.65
C LYS A 53 -6.42 -31.75 6.75
N GLU A 54 -5.83 -32.09 5.61
CA GLU A 54 -4.58 -32.83 5.53
C GLU A 54 -3.35 -31.91 5.56
N LEU A 55 -3.54 -30.62 5.27
CA LEU A 55 -2.49 -29.60 5.24
C LEU A 55 -2.32 -28.94 6.62
N ARG A 56 -1.07 -28.79 7.07
CA ARG A 56 -0.69 -28.10 8.32
C ARG A 56 0.73 -27.52 8.20
N PRO A 57 1.11 -26.52 8.99
CA PRO A 57 2.50 -26.07 9.08
C PRO A 57 3.47 -27.23 9.31
N GLY A 58 4.64 -27.16 8.68
CA GLY A 58 5.62 -28.27 8.69
C GLY A 58 5.27 -29.44 7.75
N ARG A 59 4.23 -29.34 6.92
CA ARG A 59 3.92 -30.35 5.89
C ARG A 59 3.72 -29.67 4.54
N MET A 60 4.61 -29.91 3.60
CA MET A 60 4.50 -29.36 2.25
C MET A 60 3.38 -30.06 1.48
N PHE A 61 2.71 -29.32 0.59
CA PHE A 61 1.88 -29.91 -0.46
C PHE A 61 2.54 -29.68 -1.82
N VAL A 62 3.10 -30.74 -2.39
CA VAL A 62 3.76 -30.71 -3.70
C VAL A 62 2.74 -31.03 -4.79
N PHE A 63 2.67 -30.17 -5.79
CA PHE A 63 1.92 -30.39 -7.02
C PHE A 63 2.89 -30.54 -8.20
N GLU A 64 2.73 -31.61 -8.97
CA GLU A 64 3.48 -31.84 -10.20
C GLU A 64 2.78 -31.13 -11.36
N ALA A 65 3.45 -30.16 -11.99
CA ALA A 65 2.84 -29.34 -13.04
C ALA A 65 2.66 -30.10 -14.37
N GLY A 66 3.35 -31.23 -14.55
CA GLY A 66 3.24 -32.07 -15.76
C GLY A 66 3.77 -31.41 -17.05
N GLN A 67 4.56 -30.34 -16.92
CA GLN A 67 5.09 -29.56 -18.05
C GLN A 67 6.44 -30.11 -18.53
N LEU A 68 6.74 -29.93 -19.82
CA LEU A 68 8.04 -30.27 -20.43
C LEU A 68 9.14 -29.26 -20.08
N THR A 69 8.75 -28.07 -19.64
CA THR A 69 9.63 -26.98 -19.20
C THR A 69 9.44 -26.73 -17.71
N ASN A 70 10.35 -25.97 -17.11
CA ASN A 70 10.19 -25.48 -15.76
C ASN A 70 8.94 -24.57 -15.64
N PRO A 71 8.30 -24.53 -14.46
CA PRO A 71 8.58 -25.36 -13.29
C PRO A 71 7.93 -26.74 -13.37
N ARG A 72 8.65 -27.77 -12.90
CA ARG A 72 8.13 -29.15 -12.79
C ARG A 72 7.29 -29.33 -11.54
N TYR A 73 7.62 -28.61 -10.47
CA TYR A 73 6.97 -28.71 -9.17
C TYR A 73 6.49 -27.35 -8.66
N ILE A 74 5.29 -27.32 -8.09
CA ILE A 74 4.82 -26.21 -7.25
C ILE A 74 4.75 -26.74 -5.81
N ILE A 75 5.56 -26.17 -4.93
CA ILE A 75 5.62 -26.58 -3.53
C ILE A 75 4.84 -25.57 -2.69
N ASN A 76 3.64 -25.96 -2.25
CA ASN A 76 2.80 -25.13 -1.40
C ASN A 76 3.28 -25.27 0.05
N PHE A 77 3.88 -24.19 0.55
CA PHE A 77 4.48 -24.05 1.88
C PHE A 77 3.47 -23.42 2.85
N PRO A 78 2.91 -24.15 3.82
CA PRO A 78 1.96 -23.58 4.76
C PRO A 78 2.67 -22.73 5.81
N THR A 79 2.49 -21.41 5.76
CA THR A 79 3.10 -20.48 6.72
C THR A 79 2.19 -20.11 7.89
N LYS A 80 0.91 -20.54 7.84
CA LYS A 80 -0.11 -20.25 8.86
C LYS A 80 -1.28 -21.22 8.78
N ASP A 81 -1.92 -21.49 9.92
CA ASP A 81 -3.13 -22.33 9.99
C ASP A 81 -4.31 -21.67 9.27
N HIS A 82 -4.64 -20.42 9.65
CA HIS A 82 -5.75 -19.67 9.09
C HIS A 82 -5.27 -18.38 8.41
N TRP A 83 -5.90 -17.98 7.30
CA TRP A 83 -5.47 -16.78 6.54
C TRP A 83 -5.53 -15.47 7.33
N LYS A 84 -6.41 -15.38 8.35
CA LYS A 84 -6.54 -14.27 9.31
C LYS A 84 -5.45 -14.23 10.40
N GLY A 85 -4.68 -15.30 10.57
CA GLY A 85 -3.61 -15.37 11.57
C GLY A 85 -2.29 -14.75 11.09
N LYS A 86 -1.45 -14.32 12.04
CA LYS A 86 -0.04 -14.00 11.79
C LYS A 86 0.75 -15.30 11.56
N SER A 87 1.80 -15.25 10.73
CA SER A 87 2.73 -16.38 10.59
C SER A 87 3.64 -16.43 11.81
N ARG A 88 4.16 -17.61 12.17
CA ARG A 88 5.07 -17.78 13.32
C ARG A 88 6.42 -18.29 12.83
N LEU A 89 7.52 -17.82 13.43
CA LEU A 89 8.86 -18.31 13.09
C LEU A 89 8.99 -19.83 13.29
N THR A 90 8.31 -20.40 14.29
CA THR A 90 8.26 -21.85 14.53
C THR A 90 7.68 -22.63 13.35
N ASP A 91 6.67 -22.06 12.68
CA ASP A 91 6.02 -22.68 11.52
C ASP A 91 6.95 -22.63 10.29
N ILE A 92 7.72 -21.55 10.16
CA ILE A 92 8.75 -21.40 9.13
C ILE A 92 9.89 -22.40 9.36
N ASP A 93 10.41 -22.51 10.58
CA ASP A 93 11.49 -23.44 10.91
C ASP A 93 11.07 -24.89 10.63
N ALA A 94 9.87 -25.31 11.06
CA ALA A 94 9.33 -26.63 10.77
C ALA A 94 9.08 -26.85 9.26
N GLY A 95 8.55 -25.83 8.59
CA GLY A 95 8.30 -25.89 7.14
C GLY A 95 9.58 -25.98 6.32
N LEU A 96 10.67 -25.34 6.74
CA LEU A 96 11.96 -25.39 6.05
C LEU A 96 12.59 -26.78 6.11
N VAL A 97 12.50 -27.46 7.26
CA VAL A 97 12.93 -28.86 7.38
C VAL A 97 12.16 -29.73 6.38
N ALA A 98 10.84 -29.63 6.37
CA ALA A 98 10.00 -30.39 5.45
C ALA A 98 10.26 -30.04 3.98
N LEU A 99 10.56 -28.78 3.67
CA LEU A 99 10.91 -28.34 2.32
C LEU A 99 12.22 -28.97 1.84
N VAL A 100 13.26 -28.97 2.69
CA VAL A 100 14.55 -29.61 2.39
C VAL A 100 14.37 -31.12 2.14
N ASP A 101 13.53 -31.79 2.93
CA ASP A 101 13.22 -33.20 2.74
C ASP A 101 12.53 -33.48 1.40
N GLU A 102 11.57 -32.63 1.00
CA GLU A 102 10.93 -32.75 -0.31
C GLU A 102 11.90 -32.51 -1.47
N VAL A 103 12.80 -31.53 -1.34
CA VAL A 103 13.85 -31.24 -2.33
C VAL A 103 14.76 -32.45 -2.51
N ARG A 104 15.22 -33.06 -1.41
CA ARG A 104 16.01 -34.30 -1.44
C ARG A 104 15.25 -35.45 -2.07
N ARG A 105 14.01 -35.69 -1.62
CA ARG A 105 13.16 -36.80 -2.06
C ARG A 105 12.87 -36.75 -3.56
N LEU A 106 12.64 -35.55 -4.10
CA LEU A 106 12.30 -35.33 -5.51
C LEU A 106 13.55 -35.13 -6.38
N GLY A 107 14.74 -34.98 -5.79
CA GLY A 107 15.97 -34.72 -6.52
C GLY A 107 15.98 -33.38 -7.24
N ILE A 108 15.29 -32.37 -6.68
CA ILE A 108 15.19 -31.02 -7.26
C ILE A 108 16.57 -30.36 -7.28
N ARG A 109 16.97 -29.82 -8.42
CA ARG A 109 18.27 -29.17 -8.64
C ARG A 109 18.21 -27.66 -8.60
N SER A 110 17.07 -27.05 -8.90
CA SER A 110 16.87 -25.60 -8.79
C SER A 110 15.50 -25.27 -8.18
N ILE A 111 15.49 -24.29 -7.26
CA ILE A 111 14.28 -23.89 -6.53
C ILE A 111 14.21 -22.38 -6.34
N ALA A 112 13.04 -21.81 -6.61
CA ALA A 112 12.74 -20.41 -6.32
C ALA A 112 11.93 -20.30 -5.02
N ILE A 113 12.39 -19.46 -4.09
CA ILE A 113 11.82 -19.32 -2.74
C ILE A 113 11.43 -17.86 -2.49
N PRO A 114 10.15 -17.56 -2.20
CA PRO A 114 9.70 -16.22 -1.84
C PRO A 114 9.99 -15.91 -0.36
N PRO A 115 9.81 -14.66 0.09
CA PRO A 115 10.01 -14.31 1.50
C PRO A 115 8.93 -14.93 2.40
N LEU A 116 9.26 -16.07 3.00
CA LEU A 116 8.32 -16.95 3.69
C LEU A 116 7.70 -16.28 4.93
N GLY A 117 6.37 -16.06 4.88
CA GLY A 117 5.64 -15.48 6.01
C GLY A 117 5.92 -13.99 6.27
N CYS A 118 6.68 -13.32 5.40
CA CYS A 118 6.86 -11.88 5.42
C CYS A 118 5.66 -11.14 4.77
N GLY A 119 5.64 -9.81 4.84
CA GLY A 119 4.55 -8.98 4.29
C GLY A 119 3.22 -9.26 5.00
N LEU A 120 2.25 -9.86 4.30
CA LEU A 120 0.94 -10.23 4.86
C LEU A 120 1.00 -11.26 6.01
N GLY A 121 2.15 -11.92 6.19
CA GLY A 121 2.37 -12.81 7.32
C GLY A 121 2.94 -12.11 8.56
N GLY A 122 3.49 -10.91 8.41
CA GLY A 122 4.01 -10.07 9.50
C GLY A 122 5.34 -10.51 10.11
N LEU A 123 6.09 -11.42 9.48
CA LEU A 123 7.44 -11.78 9.92
C LEU A 123 8.50 -10.87 9.32
N GLU A 124 9.51 -10.56 10.12
CA GLU A 124 10.67 -9.77 9.70
C GLU A 124 11.59 -10.57 8.77
N TRP A 125 11.99 -9.97 7.65
CA TRP A 125 12.86 -10.63 6.68
C TRP A 125 14.25 -10.92 7.24
N SER A 126 14.75 -10.06 8.13
CA SER A 126 16.00 -10.24 8.85
C SER A 126 16.02 -11.51 9.70
N ASP A 127 14.85 -11.96 10.19
CA ASP A 127 14.71 -13.22 10.92
C ASP A 127 14.51 -14.42 9.98
N VAL A 128 13.76 -14.24 8.89
CA VAL A 128 13.41 -15.35 7.97
C VAL A 128 14.58 -15.72 7.07
N ARG A 129 15.30 -14.74 6.49
CA ARG A 129 16.40 -14.99 5.54
C ARG A 129 17.47 -15.95 6.09
N PRO A 130 18.06 -15.71 7.29
CA PRO A 130 19.11 -16.59 7.80
C PRO A 130 18.64 -18.03 8.01
N ARG A 131 17.33 -18.24 8.25
CA ARG A 131 16.76 -19.59 8.41
C ARG A 131 16.71 -20.33 7.08
N ILE A 132 16.30 -19.65 6.01
CA ILE A 132 16.31 -20.21 4.65
C ILE A 132 17.75 -20.55 4.25
N GLU A 133 18.68 -19.60 4.42
CA GLU A 133 20.10 -19.79 4.09
C GLU A 133 20.72 -20.96 4.86
N ARG A 134 20.40 -21.08 6.15
CA ARG A 134 20.85 -22.21 6.97
C ARG A 134 20.28 -23.55 6.50
N ALA A 135 18.98 -23.61 6.20
CA ALA A 135 18.32 -24.85 5.78
C ALA A 135 18.88 -25.34 4.43
N PHE A 136 19.05 -24.45 3.46
CA PHE A 136 19.60 -24.80 2.15
C PHE A 136 21.12 -24.89 2.12
N GLY A 137 21.81 -24.46 3.18
CA GLY A 137 23.22 -24.76 3.40
C GLY A 137 23.50 -26.27 3.47
N GLU A 138 22.50 -27.08 3.80
CA GLU A 138 22.60 -28.55 3.80
C GLU A 138 22.50 -29.17 2.39
N LEU A 139 22.23 -28.37 1.36
CA LEU A 139 22.02 -28.78 -0.03
C LEU A 139 22.89 -27.92 -0.98
N PRO A 140 24.23 -27.97 -0.88
CA PRO A 140 25.11 -27.11 -1.67
C PRO A 140 24.96 -27.30 -3.19
N GLU A 141 24.53 -28.48 -3.62
CA GLU A 141 24.30 -28.87 -5.02
C GLU A 141 22.99 -28.32 -5.61
N VAL A 142 22.12 -27.74 -4.79
CA VAL A 142 20.87 -27.12 -5.23
C VAL A 142 21.10 -25.64 -5.49
N GLU A 143 20.64 -25.16 -6.64
CA GLU A 143 20.57 -23.75 -6.97
C GLU A 143 19.30 -23.14 -6.35
N VAL A 144 19.49 -22.13 -5.50
CA VAL A 144 18.39 -21.49 -4.79
C VAL A 144 18.28 -20.05 -5.26
N LEU A 145 17.19 -19.72 -5.95
CA LEU A 145 16.80 -18.35 -6.28
C LEU A 145 15.97 -17.80 -5.13
N LEU A 146 16.62 -17.07 -4.22
CA LEU A 146 15.98 -16.49 -3.05
C LEU A 146 15.43 -15.10 -3.37
N TYR A 147 14.11 -15.02 -3.52
CA TYR A 147 13.41 -13.77 -3.78
C TYR A 147 13.31 -12.95 -2.49
N GLU A 148 13.82 -11.72 -2.54
CA GLU A 148 13.70 -10.78 -1.42
C GLU A 148 12.32 -10.10 -1.43
N PRO A 149 11.79 -9.70 -0.26
CA PRO A 149 10.63 -8.82 -0.22
C PRO A 149 10.90 -7.57 -1.04
N ALA A 150 9.88 -7.11 -1.78
CA ALA A 150 9.91 -5.78 -2.35
C ALA A 150 10.16 -4.78 -1.21
N GLY A 151 11.33 -4.14 -1.21
CA GLY A 151 11.75 -3.19 -0.17
C GLY A 151 12.77 -3.68 0.86
N ALA A 152 13.30 -4.91 0.81
CA ALA A 152 14.44 -5.26 1.67
C ALA A 152 15.66 -4.39 1.27
N PRO A 153 16.27 -3.62 2.19
CA PRO A 153 17.41 -2.79 1.80
C PRO A 153 18.67 -3.64 1.55
N MET A 154 19.48 -3.30 0.53
CA MET A 154 20.83 -3.86 0.38
C MET A 154 21.66 -3.59 1.65
N PRO A 155 22.75 -4.32 1.96
CA PRO A 155 23.62 -4.00 3.10
C PRO A 155 24.09 -2.53 3.15
N ALA A 156 24.20 -1.87 1.98
CA ALA A 156 24.49 -0.44 1.86
C ALA A 156 23.31 0.49 2.20
N GLU A 157 22.07 0.02 2.03
CA GLU A 157 20.84 0.73 2.42
C GLU A 157 20.47 0.46 3.88
N MET A 158 20.79 -0.73 4.43
CA MET A 158 20.69 -1.01 5.87
C MET A 158 21.57 -0.05 6.68
N ALA A 159 22.78 0.26 6.20
CA ALA A 159 23.65 1.26 6.81
C ALA A 159 23.08 2.69 6.78
N LYS A 160 22.09 2.97 5.90
CA LYS A 160 21.33 4.23 5.90
C LYS A 160 20.06 4.15 6.75
N ALA A 161 19.42 2.99 6.83
CA ALA A 161 18.19 2.72 7.58
C ALA A 161 18.41 2.57 9.10
N ASP A 162 19.65 2.56 9.59
CA ASP A 162 19.91 2.69 11.04
C ASP A 162 19.78 4.16 11.52
N VAL A 163 19.82 5.13 10.61
CA VAL A 163 19.75 6.55 10.96
C VAL A 163 18.35 7.07 10.64
N ALA A 164 17.56 7.30 11.70
CA ALA A 164 16.24 7.89 11.55
C ALA A 164 16.29 9.20 10.72
N PRO A 165 15.45 9.32 9.68
CA PRO A 165 15.41 10.52 8.85
C PRO A 165 15.05 11.74 9.71
N ARG A 166 15.64 12.90 9.40
CA ARG A 166 15.35 14.13 10.16
C ARG A 166 13.87 14.50 10.08
N MET A 167 13.25 14.90 11.18
CA MET A 167 11.90 15.48 11.11
C MET A 167 11.93 16.78 10.32
N THR A 168 10.99 16.95 9.40
CA THR A 168 10.77 18.19 8.63
C THR A 168 9.34 18.65 8.84
N VAL A 169 9.04 19.92 8.52
CA VAL A 169 7.68 20.47 8.63
C VAL A 169 6.68 19.61 7.82
N GLY A 170 7.04 19.22 6.60
CA GLY A 170 6.19 18.37 5.76
C GLY A 170 5.98 16.96 6.30
N ARG A 171 7.02 16.35 6.90
CA ARG A 171 6.90 15.03 7.55
C ARG A 171 6.05 15.13 8.81
N ALA A 172 6.23 16.17 9.61
CA ALA A 172 5.44 16.39 10.82
C ALA A 172 3.95 16.63 10.48
N ALA A 173 3.66 17.43 9.44
CA ALA A 173 2.32 17.64 8.93
C ALA A 173 1.67 16.34 8.43
N LEU A 174 2.40 15.53 7.64
CA LEU A 174 1.93 14.22 7.19
C LEU A 174 1.55 13.30 8.35
N LEU A 175 2.46 13.12 9.31
CA LEU A 175 2.26 12.23 10.46
C LEU A 175 1.12 12.71 11.36
N GLY A 176 1.03 14.02 11.62
CA GLY A 176 -0.07 14.60 12.37
C GLY A 176 -1.42 14.39 11.68
N LEU A 177 -1.47 14.56 10.34
CA LEU A 177 -2.73 14.48 9.59
C LEU A 177 -3.22 13.04 9.56
N MET A 178 -2.30 12.08 9.36
CA MET A 178 -2.61 10.66 9.50
C MET A 178 -3.14 10.34 10.90
N ASN A 179 -2.49 10.81 11.96
CA ASN A 179 -2.91 10.55 13.33
C ASN A 179 -4.31 11.12 13.63
N ARG A 180 -4.58 12.35 13.18
CA ARG A 180 -5.88 12.99 13.39
C ARG A 180 -7.00 12.31 12.59
N TYR A 181 -6.70 11.87 11.36
CA TYR A 181 -7.62 11.10 10.53
C TYR A 181 -7.99 9.76 11.18
N LEU A 182 -7.00 9.03 11.70
CA LEU A 182 -7.22 7.76 12.39
C LEU A 182 -8.03 7.91 13.68
N ALA A 183 -7.72 8.95 14.46
CA ALA A 183 -8.43 9.23 15.71
C ALA A 183 -9.93 9.49 15.49
N ALA A 184 -10.33 10.03 14.33
CA ALA A 184 -11.74 10.26 13.98
C ALA A 184 -12.49 8.95 13.66
N LEU A 185 -11.79 7.95 13.09
CA LEU A 185 -12.38 6.70 12.62
C LEU A 185 -12.23 5.53 13.60
N MET A 186 -11.34 5.65 14.58
CA MET A 186 -10.85 4.54 15.40
C MET A 186 -10.24 3.39 14.57
N ASP A 187 -9.72 3.70 13.38
CA ASP A 187 -9.07 2.74 12.48
C ASP A 187 -7.55 2.67 12.79
N PRO A 188 -6.86 1.54 12.61
CA PRO A 188 -5.44 1.44 12.91
C PRO A 188 -4.52 1.80 11.74
N PHE A 189 -5.05 2.01 10.52
CA PHE A 189 -4.28 2.32 9.32
C PHE A 189 -4.95 3.39 8.45
N VAL A 190 -4.15 4.14 7.68
CA VAL A 190 -4.63 5.05 6.63
C VAL A 190 -4.29 4.44 5.27
N SER A 191 -5.18 4.57 4.28
CA SER A 191 -4.86 4.14 2.93
C SER A 191 -3.93 5.12 2.20
N LEU A 192 -3.14 4.62 1.24
CA LEU A 192 -2.28 5.46 0.39
C LEU A 192 -3.09 6.53 -0.37
N LEU A 193 -4.33 6.22 -0.77
CA LEU A 193 -5.25 7.18 -1.37
C LEU A 193 -5.52 8.36 -0.44
N GLU A 194 -5.85 8.08 0.83
CA GLU A 194 -6.20 9.10 1.82
C GLU A 194 -4.97 9.96 2.17
N ILE A 195 -3.79 9.36 2.32
CA ILE A 195 -2.53 10.09 2.51
C ILE A 195 -2.31 11.07 1.35
N HIS A 196 -2.52 10.65 0.10
CA HIS A 196 -2.41 11.56 -1.03
C HIS A 196 -3.41 12.72 -0.96
N LYS A 197 -4.62 12.50 -0.45
CA LYS A 197 -5.65 13.56 -0.36
C LYS A 197 -5.36 14.53 0.79
N LEU A 198 -4.94 14.02 1.94
CA LEU A 198 -4.49 14.84 3.06
C LEU A 198 -3.33 15.76 2.65
N MET A 199 -2.32 15.20 1.98
CA MET A 199 -1.17 15.97 1.51
C MET A 199 -1.50 16.90 0.34
N TYR A 200 -2.50 16.57 -0.47
CA TYR A 200 -3.07 17.48 -1.47
C TYR A 200 -3.63 18.73 -0.80
N PHE A 201 -4.56 18.56 0.15
CA PHE A 201 -5.17 19.69 0.83
C PHE A 201 -4.17 20.50 1.65
N MET A 202 -3.20 19.86 2.29
CA MET A 202 -2.13 20.56 3.01
C MET A 202 -1.33 21.48 2.07
N GLN A 203 -1.07 21.06 0.83
CA GLN A 203 -0.38 21.89 -0.14
C GLN A 203 -1.28 22.99 -0.71
N GLU A 204 -2.55 22.70 -1.01
CA GLU A 204 -3.50 23.71 -1.53
C GLU A 204 -3.78 24.80 -0.48
N GLU A 205 -3.71 24.47 0.81
CA GLU A 205 -3.76 25.44 1.93
C GLU A 205 -2.46 26.28 2.06
N GLY A 206 -1.47 26.02 1.20
CA GLY A 206 -0.27 26.84 1.02
C GLY A 206 0.98 26.32 1.72
N GLU A 207 0.97 25.10 2.27
CA GLU A 207 2.19 24.49 2.80
C GLU A 207 3.19 24.18 1.66
N PRO A 208 4.46 24.62 1.74
CA PRO A 208 5.42 24.51 0.64
C PRO A 208 6.01 23.10 0.50
N LEU A 209 5.16 22.09 0.31
CA LEU A 209 5.51 20.67 0.26
C LEU A 209 6.22 20.24 -1.05
N ARG A 210 6.20 21.09 -2.08
CA ARG A 210 6.79 20.83 -3.42
C ARG A 210 6.28 19.53 -4.07
N LEU A 211 5.07 19.09 -3.72
CA LEU A 211 4.39 17.95 -4.31
C LEU A 211 3.82 18.33 -5.68
N ARG A 212 4.04 17.47 -6.67
CA ARG A 212 3.63 17.71 -8.06
C ARG A 212 2.33 16.98 -8.35
N PHE A 213 1.21 17.55 -7.90
CA PHE A 213 -0.10 16.95 -8.13
C PHE A 213 -0.52 17.04 -9.60
N THR A 214 -1.03 15.91 -10.10
CA THR A 214 -1.59 15.73 -11.45
C THR A 214 -2.97 15.10 -11.38
N LYS A 215 -3.73 15.23 -12.47
CA LYS A 215 -5.06 14.62 -12.65
C LYS A 215 -4.91 13.11 -12.88
N ALA A 216 -5.29 12.26 -11.92
CA ALA A 216 -5.14 10.80 -12.01
C ALA A 216 -6.45 10.03 -11.76
N VAL A 217 -6.41 8.69 -11.83
CA VAL A 217 -7.60 7.81 -11.77
C VAL A 217 -8.46 8.07 -10.53
N TYR A 218 -7.84 8.14 -9.36
CA TYR A 218 -8.48 8.33 -8.06
C TYR A 218 -8.48 9.80 -7.60
N GLY A 219 -8.44 10.76 -8.53
CA GLY A 219 -8.35 12.20 -8.22
C GLY A 219 -6.90 12.72 -8.21
N PRO A 220 -6.61 13.85 -7.54
CA PRO A 220 -5.27 14.43 -7.50
C PRO A 220 -4.22 13.48 -6.95
N TYR A 221 -3.09 13.34 -7.64
CA TYR A 221 -2.03 12.41 -7.29
C TYR A 221 -0.63 13.01 -7.51
N ALA A 222 0.29 12.80 -6.57
CA ALA A 222 1.65 13.31 -6.63
C ALA A 222 2.65 12.15 -6.54
N GLU A 223 3.25 11.78 -7.67
CA GLU A 223 4.22 10.69 -7.75
C GLU A 223 5.43 10.92 -6.83
N ASN A 224 5.85 12.16 -6.63
CA ASN A 224 6.99 12.47 -5.77
C ASN A 224 6.69 12.36 -4.26
N LEU A 225 5.43 12.12 -3.85
CA LEU A 225 5.11 11.76 -2.46
C LEU A 225 5.69 10.39 -2.09
N ARG A 226 5.84 9.50 -3.07
CA ARG A 226 6.44 8.16 -2.90
C ARG A 226 7.83 8.23 -2.28
N HIS A 227 8.65 9.18 -2.71
CA HIS A 227 10.01 9.36 -2.17
C HIS A 227 9.97 9.70 -0.68
N VAL A 228 9.03 10.55 -0.26
CA VAL A 228 8.86 10.91 1.14
C VAL A 228 8.45 9.68 1.96
N LEU A 229 7.48 8.91 1.47
CA LEU A 229 7.00 7.71 2.14
C LEU A 229 8.09 6.62 2.22
N SER A 230 8.84 6.39 1.14
CA SER A 230 10.00 5.49 1.13
C SER A 230 11.08 5.90 2.12
N GLU A 231 11.36 7.20 2.25
CA GLU A 231 12.40 7.71 3.16
C GLU A 231 12.03 7.56 4.64
N ILE A 232 10.73 7.55 4.98
CA ILE A 232 10.26 7.48 6.37
C ILE A 232 9.70 6.10 6.76
N GLU A 233 9.61 5.17 5.82
CA GLU A 233 9.25 3.77 6.05
C GLU A 233 10.24 3.11 7.03
N GLY A 234 9.73 2.32 7.96
CA GLY A 234 10.52 1.65 8.99
C GLY A 234 10.93 2.57 10.15
N HIS A 235 10.69 3.88 10.04
CA HIS A 235 11.04 4.86 11.07
C HIS A 235 9.82 5.58 11.65
N PHE A 236 9.00 6.16 10.77
CA PHE A 236 7.82 6.93 11.15
C PHE A 236 6.51 6.26 10.72
N ILE A 237 6.57 5.46 9.66
CA ILE A 237 5.43 4.68 9.15
C ILE A 237 5.87 3.25 8.84
N GLN A 238 4.89 2.36 8.68
CA GLN A 238 5.07 0.99 8.22
C GLN A 238 4.00 0.64 7.18
N GLY A 239 4.34 -0.25 6.25
CA GLY A 239 3.40 -0.79 5.26
C GLY A 239 3.55 -0.21 3.85
N TYR A 240 4.56 0.65 3.62
CA TYR A 240 4.85 1.22 2.30
C TYR A 240 5.98 0.50 1.53
N ALA A 241 6.79 -0.33 2.21
CA ALA A 241 8.08 -0.87 1.75
C ALA A 241 8.14 -1.44 0.31
N ASP A 242 7.05 -2.01 -0.21
CA ASP A 242 6.99 -2.60 -1.55
C ASP A 242 6.87 -1.59 -2.70
N ALA A 243 6.86 -0.28 -2.42
CA ALA A 243 6.81 0.82 -3.39
C ALA A 243 5.67 0.74 -4.44
N GLY A 244 4.71 -0.15 -4.25
CA GLY A 244 3.51 -0.26 -5.08
C GLY A 244 2.50 0.86 -4.78
N ASP A 245 1.84 1.36 -5.81
CA ASP A 245 0.87 2.46 -5.71
C ASP A 245 -0.58 2.01 -5.73
N ALA A 246 -0.83 0.86 -5.10
CA ALA A 246 -2.19 0.44 -4.85
C ALA A 246 -2.87 1.47 -3.93
N PRO A 247 -3.99 2.10 -4.36
CA PRO A 247 -4.63 3.18 -3.59
C PRO A 247 -5.15 2.69 -2.23
N ASP A 248 -5.49 1.41 -2.10
CA ASP A 248 -5.98 0.74 -0.90
C ASP A 248 -4.86 0.20 0.01
N LYS A 249 -3.59 0.47 -0.33
CA LYS A 249 -2.45 0.10 0.51
C LYS A 249 -2.58 0.73 1.89
N GLN A 250 -2.50 -0.09 2.92
CA GLN A 250 -2.63 0.31 4.31
C GLN A 250 -1.26 0.71 4.87
N ILE A 251 -1.21 1.90 5.47
CA ILE A 251 -0.01 2.46 6.07
C ILE A 251 -0.31 2.77 7.54
N GLU A 252 0.52 2.24 8.42
CA GLU A 252 0.43 2.40 9.87
C GLU A 252 1.44 3.43 10.36
N LEU A 253 1.09 4.14 11.42
CA LEU A 253 2.01 5.06 12.09
C LEU A 253 2.83 4.31 13.13
N VAL A 254 4.13 4.63 13.20
CA VAL A 254 4.96 4.23 14.33
C VAL A 254 4.66 5.16 15.51
N PRO A 255 4.15 4.67 16.65
CA PRO A 255 3.69 5.52 17.76
C PRO A 255 4.74 6.50 18.27
N GLU A 256 6.01 6.09 18.32
CA GLU A 256 7.15 6.90 18.78
C GLU A 256 7.39 8.14 17.92
N ALA A 257 7.02 8.09 16.63
CA ALA A 257 7.20 9.20 15.70
C ALA A 257 6.17 10.32 15.92
N LEU A 258 5.04 10.03 16.56
CA LEU A 258 3.95 10.98 16.76
C LEU A 258 4.31 12.08 17.76
N THR A 259 4.92 11.71 18.88
CA THR A 259 5.39 12.70 19.87
C THR A 259 6.38 13.67 19.23
N ALA A 260 7.32 13.15 18.43
CA ALA A 260 8.29 13.96 17.71
C ALA A 260 7.63 14.88 16.68
N ALA A 261 6.64 14.40 15.92
CA ALA A 261 5.90 15.20 14.95
C ALA A 261 5.11 16.33 15.63
N GLN A 262 4.43 16.03 16.74
CA GLN A 262 3.63 17.02 17.47
C GLN A 262 4.52 18.12 18.06
N THR A 263 5.58 17.75 18.80
CA THR A 263 6.54 18.72 19.35
C THR A 263 7.18 19.55 18.26
N PHE A 264 7.40 18.98 17.06
CA PHE A 264 7.93 19.72 15.94
C PHE A 264 6.93 20.77 15.44
N LEU A 265 5.65 20.42 15.27
CA LEU A 265 4.61 21.34 14.79
C LEU A 265 4.34 22.51 15.74
N ASP A 266 4.54 22.34 17.05
CA ASP A 266 4.39 23.41 18.05
C ASP A 266 5.30 24.63 17.76
N SER A 267 6.42 24.40 17.06
CA SER A 267 7.35 25.46 16.64
C SER A 267 6.95 26.15 15.31
N TYR A 268 5.90 25.68 14.63
CA TYR A 268 5.46 26.18 13.31
C TYR A 268 3.97 26.56 13.33
N PRO A 269 3.58 27.68 13.98
CA PRO A 269 2.18 28.06 14.15
C PRO A 269 1.44 28.32 12.83
N ALA A 270 2.14 28.73 11.77
CA ALA A 270 1.53 28.87 10.44
C ALA A 270 1.13 27.51 9.87
N THR A 271 2.00 26.51 9.94
CA THR A 271 1.71 25.13 9.52
C THR A 271 0.61 24.52 10.39
N ALA A 272 0.61 24.75 11.70
CA ALA A 272 -0.45 24.29 12.61
C ALA A 272 -1.83 24.85 12.21
N LYS A 273 -1.93 26.12 11.83
CA LYS A 273 -3.18 26.70 11.32
C LYS A 273 -3.65 26.05 10.02
N ARG A 274 -2.73 25.79 9.08
CA ARG A 274 -3.06 25.09 7.82
C ARG A 274 -3.54 23.68 8.09
N PHE A 275 -2.85 22.99 8.98
CA PHE A 275 -3.20 21.66 9.46
C PHE A 275 -4.63 21.63 10.02
N ASP A 276 -4.96 22.55 10.93
CA ASP A 276 -6.30 22.63 11.52
C ASP A 276 -7.38 22.87 10.47
N ARG A 277 -7.10 23.69 9.44
CA ARG A 277 -8.02 23.89 8.30
C ARG A 277 -8.22 22.63 7.47
N VAL A 278 -7.17 21.82 7.27
CA VAL A 278 -7.28 20.52 6.56
C VAL A 278 -8.11 19.53 7.39
N VAL A 279 -7.84 19.45 8.70
CA VAL A 279 -8.58 18.58 9.62
C VAL A 279 -10.07 18.96 9.66
N ASP A 280 -10.37 20.24 9.78
CA ASP A 280 -11.74 20.75 9.67
C ASP A 280 -12.34 20.35 8.32
N LEU A 281 -11.65 20.59 7.20
CA LEU A 281 -12.18 20.27 5.87
C LEU A 281 -12.64 18.81 5.72
N VAL A 282 -11.81 17.86 6.16
CA VAL A 282 -12.05 16.43 5.91
C VAL A 282 -13.06 15.80 6.87
N GLU A 283 -13.51 16.54 7.88
CA GLU A 283 -14.55 16.09 8.81
C GLU A 283 -15.85 15.76 8.07
N GLY A 284 -16.34 14.53 8.21
CA GLY A 284 -17.48 13.96 7.48
C GLY A 284 -17.14 13.34 6.11
N PHE A 285 -15.88 13.35 5.70
CA PHE A 285 -15.37 12.74 4.45
C PHE A 285 -14.32 11.66 4.69
N GLU A 286 -14.18 11.14 5.92
CA GLU A 286 -13.12 10.24 6.39
C GLU A 286 -13.25 8.79 5.86
N THR A 287 -13.77 8.62 4.66
CA THR A 287 -13.73 7.35 3.94
C THR A 287 -12.94 7.55 2.66
N SER A 288 -12.35 6.49 2.11
CA SER A 288 -11.64 6.59 0.83
C SER A 288 -12.55 7.11 -0.30
N PHE A 289 -13.86 6.81 -0.24
CA PHE A 289 -14.86 7.38 -1.14
C PHE A 289 -15.05 8.89 -0.92
N GLY A 290 -15.20 9.32 0.33
CA GLY A 290 -15.37 10.73 0.70
C GLY A 290 -14.14 11.57 0.36
N MET A 291 -12.94 11.10 0.71
CA MET A 291 -11.68 11.77 0.39
C MET A 291 -11.45 11.86 -1.12
N GLU A 292 -11.76 10.80 -1.87
CA GLU A 292 -11.71 10.81 -3.33
C GLU A 292 -12.68 11.84 -3.92
N LEU A 293 -13.92 11.88 -3.43
CA LEU A 293 -14.95 12.84 -3.85
C LEU A 293 -14.50 14.27 -3.60
N LEU A 294 -14.16 14.59 -2.34
CA LEU A 294 -13.82 15.95 -1.90
C LEU A 294 -12.64 16.52 -2.69
N ALA A 295 -11.57 15.74 -2.85
CA ALA A 295 -10.40 16.18 -3.61
C ALA A 295 -10.66 16.30 -5.11
N THR A 296 -11.55 15.47 -5.67
CA THR A 296 -11.94 15.55 -7.09
C THR A 296 -12.73 16.83 -7.35
N VAL A 297 -13.73 17.13 -6.52
CA VAL A 297 -14.56 18.34 -6.63
C VAL A 297 -13.72 19.59 -6.47
N HIS A 298 -12.84 19.64 -5.45
CA HIS A 298 -11.92 20.75 -5.26
C HIS A 298 -11.02 20.97 -6.47
N TRP A 299 -10.43 19.92 -7.02
CA TRP A 299 -9.56 20.03 -8.21
C TRP A 299 -10.31 20.59 -9.42
N VAL A 300 -11.50 20.06 -9.71
CA VAL A 300 -12.32 20.52 -10.84
C VAL A 300 -12.68 22.00 -10.69
N ALA A 301 -13.08 22.42 -9.49
CA ALA A 301 -13.45 23.80 -9.21
C ALA A 301 -12.25 24.77 -9.34
N THR A 302 -11.09 24.39 -8.81
CA THR A 302 -9.92 25.28 -8.70
C THR A 302 -8.99 25.23 -9.91
N ARG A 303 -8.64 24.02 -10.38
CA ARG A 303 -7.65 23.81 -11.44
C ARG A 303 -8.29 23.80 -12.82
N GLU A 304 -9.51 23.28 -12.93
CA GLU A 304 -10.29 23.26 -14.19
C GLU A 304 -11.30 24.41 -14.28
N ARG A 305 -11.39 25.23 -13.21
CA ARG A 305 -12.16 26.48 -13.16
C ARG A 305 -13.67 26.30 -13.39
N ALA A 306 -14.23 25.17 -12.95
CA ALA A 306 -15.67 25.01 -12.89
C ALA A 306 -16.25 25.98 -11.84
N ALA A 307 -17.08 26.93 -12.27
CA ALA A 307 -17.58 28.04 -11.44
C ALA A 307 -18.96 27.76 -10.83
N THR A 308 -19.70 26.78 -11.38
CA THR A 308 -21.05 26.42 -10.93
C THR A 308 -21.11 24.94 -10.54
N LEU A 309 -22.12 24.56 -9.77
CA LEU A 309 -22.35 23.17 -9.41
C LEU A 309 -22.56 22.29 -10.64
N ASP A 310 -23.35 22.74 -11.62
CA ASP A 310 -23.60 21.99 -12.86
C ASP A 310 -22.32 21.76 -13.68
N GLN A 311 -21.47 22.78 -13.79
CA GLN A 311 -20.15 22.63 -14.43
C GLN A 311 -19.27 21.63 -13.68
N THR A 312 -19.30 21.67 -12.35
CA THR A 312 -18.51 20.77 -11.50
C THR A 312 -18.99 19.33 -11.61
N ILE A 313 -20.31 19.09 -11.66
CA ILE A 313 -20.88 17.76 -11.91
C ILE A 313 -20.40 17.24 -13.27
N ALA A 314 -20.58 18.04 -14.32
CA ALA A 314 -20.21 17.66 -15.68
C ALA A 314 -18.70 17.36 -15.80
N ALA A 315 -17.84 18.22 -15.28
CA ALA A 315 -16.39 18.04 -15.33
C ALA A 315 -15.90 16.89 -14.43
N THR A 316 -16.56 16.64 -13.29
CA THR A 316 -16.29 15.46 -12.44
C THR A 316 -16.59 14.18 -13.21
N HIS A 317 -17.75 14.06 -13.85
CA HIS A 317 -18.12 12.88 -14.63
C HIS A 317 -17.29 12.71 -15.91
N ALA A 318 -16.81 13.82 -16.49
CA ALA A 318 -15.91 13.81 -17.65
C ALA A 318 -14.46 13.42 -17.29
N TRP A 319 -14.08 13.42 -16.02
CA TRP A 319 -12.72 13.10 -15.59
C TRP A 319 -12.29 11.69 -16.00
N ASN A 320 -13.12 10.68 -15.71
CA ASN A 320 -12.98 9.30 -16.19
C ASN A 320 -14.24 8.49 -15.83
N ARG A 321 -14.34 7.25 -16.35
CA ARG A 321 -15.50 6.35 -16.10
C ARG A 321 -15.76 6.10 -14.61
N ARG A 322 -14.72 6.02 -13.77
CA ARG A 322 -14.87 5.78 -12.32
C ARG A 322 -15.60 6.94 -11.64
N LYS A 323 -15.34 8.19 -12.02
CA LYS A 323 -15.97 9.36 -11.39
C LYS A 323 -17.48 9.44 -11.60
N GLN A 324 -18.05 8.68 -12.54
CA GLN A 324 -19.49 8.53 -12.70
C GLN A 324 -20.17 7.80 -11.53
N MET A 325 -19.39 7.17 -10.64
CA MET A 325 -19.91 6.60 -9.39
C MET A 325 -20.43 7.66 -8.41
N PHE A 326 -19.98 8.91 -8.54
CA PHE A 326 -20.42 10.01 -7.69
C PHE A 326 -21.73 10.57 -8.21
N THR A 327 -22.78 10.52 -7.40
CA THR A 327 -24.07 11.10 -7.76
C THR A 327 -23.99 12.64 -7.76
N PRO A 328 -24.82 13.34 -8.57
CA PRO A 328 -24.91 14.80 -8.51
C PRO A 328 -25.15 15.35 -7.11
N ALA A 329 -25.98 14.67 -6.30
CA ALA A 329 -26.24 15.06 -4.91
C ALA A 329 -24.98 14.96 -4.03
N GLN A 330 -24.18 13.90 -4.15
CA GLN A 330 -22.91 13.76 -3.42
C GLN A 330 -21.89 14.83 -3.83
N ILE A 331 -21.81 15.12 -5.13
CA ILE A 331 -20.96 16.21 -5.65
C ILE A 331 -21.42 17.56 -5.07
N GLY A 332 -22.73 17.80 -5.00
CA GLY A 332 -23.31 18.98 -4.35
C GLY A 332 -22.92 19.12 -2.89
N ILE A 333 -22.99 18.04 -2.11
CA ILE A 333 -22.57 18.03 -0.70
C ILE A 333 -21.09 18.44 -0.56
N ALA A 334 -20.20 17.87 -1.37
CA ALA A 334 -18.78 18.21 -1.35
C ALA A 334 -18.53 19.66 -1.79
N TRP A 335 -19.21 20.13 -2.84
CA TRP A 335 -19.14 21.51 -3.32
C TRP A 335 -19.56 22.51 -2.24
N ASP A 336 -20.69 22.27 -1.57
CA ASP A 336 -21.21 23.14 -0.53
C ASP A 336 -20.30 23.16 0.70
N VAL A 337 -19.72 22.02 1.08
CA VAL A 337 -18.73 21.94 2.15
C VAL A 337 -17.49 22.77 1.81
N LEU A 338 -16.95 22.61 0.60
CA LEU A 338 -15.77 23.36 0.16
C LEU A 338 -16.04 24.87 0.09
N LYS A 339 -17.21 25.31 -0.39
CA LYS A 339 -17.61 26.73 -0.34
C LYS A 339 -17.73 27.23 1.10
N ARG A 340 -18.53 26.55 1.93
CA ARG A 340 -18.80 26.94 3.31
C ARG A 340 -17.53 27.02 4.18
N LYS A 341 -16.57 26.11 3.96
CA LYS A 341 -15.29 26.09 4.69
C LYS A 341 -14.21 26.98 4.03
N GLY A 342 -14.57 27.77 3.02
CA GLY A 342 -13.68 28.75 2.39
C GLY A 342 -12.55 28.16 1.57
N TRP A 343 -12.77 26.98 0.96
CA TRP A 343 -11.82 26.30 0.06
C TRP A 343 -12.10 26.59 -1.42
N LEU A 344 -13.29 27.08 -1.75
CA LEU A 344 -13.61 27.63 -3.06
C LEU A 344 -13.84 29.13 -2.93
N SER A 345 -13.30 29.91 -3.86
CA SER A 345 -13.65 31.32 -3.98
C SER A 345 -15.14 31.45 -4.26
N GLU A 346 -15.82 32.33 -3.53
CA GLU A 346 -17.11 32.83 -3.96
C GLU A 346 -16.89 33.50 -5.31
N GLY A 347 -17.57 33.01 -6.35
CA GLY A 347 -17.60 33.72 -7.62
C GLY A 347 -18.03 35.14 -7.33
N ALA A 348 -17.23 36.13 -7.76
CA ALA A 348 -17.63 37.51 -7.68
C ALA A 348 -19.01 37.62 -8.35
N ASP A 349 -20.03 37.91 -7.55
CA ASP A 349 -21.36 38.18 -8.06
C ASP A 349 -21.23 39.25 -9.14
N THR A 350 -21.66 38.88 -10.33
CA THR A 350 -21.90 39.79 -11.44
C THR A 350 -23.10 40.67 -11.10
N GLU A 351 -22.94 41.60 -10.16
CA GLU A 351 -23.87 42.71 -9.91
C GLU A 351 -23.05 43.97 -9.61
N GLY A 352 -22.65 44.69 -10.67
CA GLY A 352 -21.85 45.89 -10.47
C GLY A 352 -21.37 46.60 -11.72
N CYS A 353 -22.11 46.58 -12.83
CA CYS A 353 -21.93 47.59 -13.90
C CYS A 353 -23.15 47.65 -14.82
N ASP A 354 -24.31 47.98 -14.26
CA ASP A 354 -25.29 48.76 -15.01
C ASP A 354 -25.77 49.91 -14.12
N GLY A 355 -25.80 51.12 -14.67
CA GLY A 355 -26.21 52.31 -13.93
C GLY A 355 -25.11 53.36 -13.71
N ARG A 356 -24.60 53.94 -14.81
CA ARG A 356 -24.59 55.40 -14.97
C ARG A 356 -24.04 55.80 -16.35
N ARG A 357 -24.96 56.12 -17.26
CA ARG A 357 -24.84 57.22 -18.24
C ARG A 357 -26.22 57.51 -18.81
N ARG A 358 -26.97 58.35 -18.08
CA ARG A 358 -27.96 59.26 -18.63
C ARG A 358 -27.88 60.58 -17.88
N ASP A 359 -27.74 61.62 -18.69
CA ASP A 359 -28.23 62.98 -18.54
C ASP A 359 -27.50 63.94 -17.58
N GLY A 360 -27.03 65.05 -18.18
CA GLY A 360 -26.47 66.23 -17.50
C GLY A 360 -25.34 66.87 -18.28
#